data_AF-A0A5N6U7T3-F1
#
_entry.id   AF-A0A5N6U7T3-F1
#
_cell.length_a   1.000
_cell.length_b   1.000
_cell.length_c   1.000
_cell.angle_alpha   90.00
_cell.angle_beta   90.00
_cell.angle_gamma   90.00
#
_symmetry.space_group_name_H-M   'P 1'
#
loop_
_entity.id
_entity.type
_entity.pdbx_description
1 polymer ?
#
loop_
_entity_poly.entity_id
_entity_poly.type
_entity_poly.pdbx_seq_one_letter_code
_entity_poly.pdbx_strand_id
1 'polypeptide(L)'
;MSSLVPGYIIQGARWDYRNLEHVKGYNTHTSNVFKAEIVQRTNSSSNALKSPQWALIKEASSSDAISMENMNRECQVYDLPGVNTAKCFRQIYDVIDNRTIALEWLDTTLADVQYHPNARRTYSLIVAVLRAGLTSCILLERHKRVNTDHKPANILLSGIDTGHVTAKVGDLGLVVPVGSLFNAQPYAMRAPEVFLGQACTEPSQVWAVAALLLCWIKPGVLGTWKSPHPLLREAWCMAKIKRLFPDWNIPTSDEVGSHSLKAAVDSASYFSKELIDLRAISPFGEETQGVMPRELRDLLRSMFVANPVERPSASAVLASEEFRAFERLACE
;
A
#
# COMPACT_ATOMS: atom_id res chain seq x y z
N MET A 1 -7.40 20.58 -26.75
CA MET A 1 -6.26 19.69 -27.07
C MET A 1 -5.74 19.15 -25.76
N SER A 2 -5.55 17.84 -25.60
CA SER A 2 -5.08 17.28 -24.33
C SER A 2 -3.63 17.70 -24.08
N SER A 3 -3.36 18.32 -22.93
CA SER A 3 -2.04 18.76 -22.45
C SER A 3 -1.09 17.60 -22.09
N LEU A 4 -1.42 16.38 -22.49
CA LEU A 4 -0.76 15.15 -22.06
C LEU A 4 -0.15 14.32 -23.19
N VAL A 5 0.08 14.94 -24.35
CA VAL A 5 0.82 14.29 -25.44
C VAL A 5 2.32 14.33 -25.13
N PRO A 6 3.10 13.26 -25.40
CA PRO A 6 4.57 13.32 -25.37
C PRO A 6 5.12 14.57 -26.08
N GLY A 7 6.07 15.25 -25.44
CA GLY A 7 6.67 16.50 -25.88
C GLY A 7 5.94 17.77 -25.41
N TYR A 8 4.70 17.68 -24.92
CA TYR A 8 3.98 18.84 -24.38
C TYR A 8 4.62 19.35 -23.09
N ILE A 9 4.71 20.67 -22.94
CA ILE A 9 5.26 21.32 -21.74
C ILE A 9 4.12 21.87 -20.90
N ILE A 10 4.04 21.39 -19.66
CA ILE A 10 3.10 21.86 -18.65
C ILE A 10 3.83 22.86 -17.75
N GLN A 11 3.23 24.03 -17.54
CA GLN A 11 3.80 25.06 -16.67
C GLN A 11 3.35 24.84 -15.23
N GLY A 12 4.28 24.54 -14.32
CA GLY A 12 4.04 24.49 -12.88
C GLY A 12 4.45 25.77 -12.17
N ALA A 13 4.21 25.85 -10.86
CA ALA A 13 4.65 26.99 -10.07
C ALA A 13 6.18 26.96 -9.88
N ARG A 14 6.73 25.79 -9.55
CA ARG A 14 8.15 25.60 -9.26
C ARG A 14 8.96 25.30 -10.53
N TRP A 15 8.45 24.45 -11.42
CA TRP A 15 9.16 24.06 -12.64
C TRP A 15 8.23 23.92 -13.84
N ASP A 16 8.82 23.88 -15.05
CA ASP A 16 8.11 23.45 -16.25
C ASP A 16 8.38 21.95 -16.49
N TYR A 17 7.38 21.24 -17.00
CA TYR A 17 7.39 19.78 -17.11
C TYR A 17 7.13 19.34 -18.53
N ARG A 18 8.12 18.73 -19.19
CA ARG A 18 7.95 18.15 -20.52
C ARG A 18 7.52 16.69 -20.40
N ASN A 19 6.30 16.37 -20.81
CA ASN A 19 5.82 14.99 -20.82
C ASN A 19 6.65 14.14 -21.77
N LEU A 20 7.05 12.95 -21.33
CA LEU A 20 7.84 12.01 -22.14
C LEU A 20 7.02 10.79 -22.52
N GLU A 21 6.57 10.03 -21.53
CA GLU A 21 5.90 8.76 -21.77
C GLU A 21 4.80 8.51 -20.75
N HIS A 22 3.77 7.79 -21.19
CA HIS A 22 2.70 7.35 -20.32
C HIS A 22 3.19 6.19 -19.45
N VAL A 23 3.04 6.32 -18.14
CA VAL A 23 3.34 5.25 -17.19
C VAL A 23 2.20 4.23 -17.25
N LYS A 24 2.45 3.09 -17.87
CA LYS A 24 1.49 1.99 -17.91
C LYS A 24 1.38 1.38 -16.51
N GLY A 25 0.24 1.57 -15.86
CA GLY A 25 -0.07 0.82 -14.65
C GLY A 25 -0.90 -0.43 -14.94
N TYR A 26 -1.35 -1.10 -13.88
CA TYR A 26 -2.06 -2.39 -13.94
C TYR A 26 -3.54 -2.27 -14.33
N ASN A 27 -3.94 -1.27 -15.14
CA ASN A 27 -5.33 -0.95 -15.50
C ASN A 27 -6.28 -0.72 -14.31
N THR A 28 -5.74 -0.41 -13.13
CA THR A 28 -6.51 -0.13 -11.91
C THR A 28 -6.45 1.35 -11.49
N HIS A 29 -5.72 2.18 -12.23
CA HIS A 29 -5.61 3.61 -11.98
C HIS A 29 -6.79 4.34 -12.63
N THR A 30 -7.40 5.26 -11.88
CA THR A 30 -8.46 6.16 -12.37
C THR A 30 -7.88 7.48 -12.91
N SER A 31 -6.56 7.67 -12.83
CA SER A 31 -5.85 8.86 -13.28
C SER A 31 -4.86 8.51 -14.39
N ASN A 32 -4.62 9.44 -15.29
CA ASN A 32 -3.55 9.33 -16.28
C ASN A 32 -2.22 9.72 -15.62
N VAL A 33 -1.15 8.99 -15.92
CA VAL A 33 0.14 9.19 -15.28
C VAL A 33 1.25 9.23 -16.34
N PHE A 34 2.11 10.23 -16.26
CA PHE A 34 3.21 10.43 -17.21
C PHE A 34 4.52 10.64 -16.47
N LYS A 35 5.59 10.12 -17.05
CA LYS A 35 6.94 10.56 -16.72
C LYS A 35 7.18 11.87 -17.46
N ALA A 36 7.74 12.85 -16.77
CA ALA A 36 8.11 14.14 -17.33
C ALA A 36 9.54 14.52 -16.98
N GLU A 37 10.20 15.20 -17.93
CA GLU A 37 11.46 15.90 -17.73
C GLU A 37 11.20 17.26 -17.08
N ILE A 38 11.96 17.60 -16.04
CA ILE A 38 11.93 18.93 -15.44
C ILE A 38 12.78 19.88 -16.30
N VAL A 39 12.14 20.91 -16.87
CA VAL A 39 12.78 21.92 -17.70
C VAL A 39 13.11 23.15 -16.85
N GLN A 40 14.39 23.52 -16.78
CA GLN A 40 14.81 24.71 -16.05
C GLN A 40 14.39 25.98 -16.79
N ARG A 41 13.81 26.93 -16.05
CA ARG A 41 13.52 28.27 -16.57
C ARG A 41 14.82 29.05 -16.70
N THR A 42 15.06 29.61 -17.89
CA THR A 42 16.26 30.34 -18.31
C THR A 42 16.63 31.56 -17.44
N ASN A 43 15.73 32.02 -16.55
CA ASN A 43 15.94 33.22 -15.72
C ASN A 43 16.22 32.93 -14.23
N SER A 44 16.53 31.69 -13.86
CA SER A 44 16.79 31.31 -12.46
C SER A 44 18.27 31.52 -12.10
N SER A 45 18.68 32.76 -11.92
CA SER A 45 20.05 33.11 -11.50
C SER A 45 20.36 32.66 -10.07
N SER A 46 21.52 32.01 -9.92
CA SER A 46 22.34 31.92 -8.70
C SER A 46 21.66 31.45 -7.41
N ASN A 47 21.30 30.17 -7.34
CA ASN A 47 21.46 29.27 -6.18
C ASN A 47 20.79 27.92 -6.50
N ALA A 48 21.21 27.30 -7.61
CA ALA A 48 20.62 26.05 -8.07
C ALA A 48 20.89 24.93 -7.07
N LEU A 49 19.98 24.72 -6.11
CA LEU A 49 19.71 23.38 -5.61
C LEU A 49 19.63 22.49 -6.86
N LYS A 50 20.38 21.39 -6.89
CA LYS A 50 20.30 20.39 -7.95
C LYS A 50 18.83 20.04 -8.15
N SER A 51 18.21 20.61 -9.18
CA SER A 51 16.82 20.34 -9.49
C SER A 51 16.71 18.85 -9.82
N PRO A 52 15.65 18.17 -9.37
CA PRO A 52 15.41 16.81 -9.83
C PRO A 52 15.34 16.80 -11.36
N GLN A 53 15.78 15.71 -11.98
CA GLN A 53 15.71 15.57 -13.44
C GLN A 53 14.30 15.18 -13.89
N TRP A 54 13.61 14.39 -13.06
CA TRP A 54 12.36 13.71 -13.42
C TRP A 54 11.24 14.09 -12.46
N ALA A 55 10.03 14.14 -13.00
CA ALA A 55 8.78 14.25 -12.27
C ALA A 55 7.77 13.21 -12.80
N LEU A 56 6.77 12.93 -11.97
CA LEU A 56 5.58 12.20 -12.36
C LEU A 56 4.42 13.18 -12.44
N ILE A 57 3.78 13.29 -13.60
CA ILE A 57 2.56 14.08 -13.78
C ILE A 57 1.37 13.15 -13.61
N LYS A 58 0.51 13.46 -12.65
CA LYS A 58 -0.75 12.73 -12.42
C LYS A 58 -1.90 13.67 -12.77
N GLU A 59 -2.76 13.25 -13.69
CA GLU A 59 -3.96 13.98 -14.09
C GLU A 59 -5.22 13.16 -13.78
N ALA A 60 -6.16 13.75 -13.05
CA ALA A 60 -7.47 13.20 -12.83
C ALA A 60 -8.37 13.36 -14.07
N SER A 61 -9.11 12.31 -14.43
CA SER A 61 -10.05 12.39 -15.54
C SER A 61 -11.24 13.27 -15.17
N SER A 62 -11.51 14.32 -15.96
CA SER A 62 -12.66 15.21 -15.71
C SER A 62 -14.02 14.55 -15.88
N SER A 63 -14.10 13.40 -16.56
CA SER A 63 -15.33 12.63 -16.68
C SER A 63 -15.53 11.64 -15.52
N ASP A 64 -14.54 11.49 -14.63
CA ASP A 64 -14.60 10.58 -13.49
C ASP A 64 -14.60 11.36 -12.17
N ALA A 65 -15.79 11.50 -11.57
CA ALA A 65 -15.96 12.19 -10.30
C ALA A 65 -15.16 11.56 -9.15
N ILE A 66 -14.95 10.24 -9.18
CA ILE A 66 -14.16 9.53 -8.16
C ILE A 66 -12.67 9.87 -8.32
N SER A 67 -12.18 9.93 -9.56
CA SER A 67 -10.81 10.37 -9.87
C SER A 67 -10.55 11.79 -9.36
N MET A 68 -11.51 12.70 -9.59
CA MET A 68 -11.46 14.08 -9.09
C MET A 68 -11.47 14.17 -7.56
N GLU A 69 -12.35 13.41 -6.91
CA GLU A 69 -12.42 13.39 -5.45
C GLU A 69 -11.13 12.86 -4.82
N ASN A 70 -10.58 11.77 -5.38
CA ASN A 70 -9.32 11.20 -4.92
C ASN A 70 -8.15 12.16 -5.14
N MET A 71 -8.12 12.91 -6.25
CA MET A 71 -7.10 13.94 -6.50
C MET A 71 -7.16 15.07 -5.47
N ASN A 72 -8.36 15.59 -5.19
CA ASN A 72 -8.58 16.61 -4.18
C ASN A 72 -8.14 16.12 -2.79
N ARG A 73 -8.48 14.86 -2.46
CA ARG A 73 -8.10 14.23 -1.20
C ARG A 73 -6.58 14.06 -1.10
N GLU A 74 -5.91 13.63 -2.17
CA GLU A 74 -4.45 13.51 -2.22
C GLU A 74 -3.77 14.86 -1.96
N CYS A 75 -4.23 15.94 -2.59
CA CYS A 75 -3.70 17.29 -2.35
C CYS A 75 -3.87 17.72 -0.88
N GLN A 76 -5.07 17.56 -0.32
CA GLN A 76 -5.35 17.89 1.09
C GLN A 76 -4.49 17.10 2.07
N VAL A 77 -4.13 15.86 1.73
CA VAL A 77 -3.28 15.03 2.58
C VAL A 77 -1.84 15.55 2.57
N TYR A 78 -1.33 16.03 1.43
CA TYR A 78 -0.02 16.67 1.38
C TYR A 78 0.04 17.98 2.19
N ASP A 79 -1.08 18.69 2.32
CA ASP A 79 -1.19 19.90 3.14
C ASP A 79 -1.17 19.61 4.66
N LEU A 80 -1.33 18.34 5.07
CA LEU A 80 -1.26 17.98 6.48
C LEU A 80 0.16 18.22 7.05
N PRO A 81 0.28 18.81 8.26
CA PRO A 81 1.58 19.08 8.86
C PRO A 81 2.50 17.86 8.90
N GLY A 82 3.68 18.01 8.32
CA GLY A 82 4.73 16.99 8.28
C GLY A 82 4.64 15.99 7.12
N VAL A 83 3.49 15.86 6.43
CA VAL A 83 3.32 14.85 5.36
C VAL A 83 4.23 15.15 4.17
N ASN A 84 4.18 16.36 3.61
CA ASN A 84 5.01 16.74 2.45
C ASN A 84 6.53 16.67 2.73
N THR A 85 6.95 16.82 3.99
CA THR A 85 8.36 16.77 4.39
C THR A 85 8.83 15.37 4.80
N ALA A 86 7.92 14.43 5.04
CA ALA A 86 8.28 13.12 5.57
C ALA A 86 8.85 12.22 4.48
N LYS A 87 10.00 11.61 4.76
CA LYS A 87 10.69 10.71 3.81
C LYS A 87 9.89 9.46 3.46
N CYS A 88 8.89 9.09 4.25
CA CYS A 88 8.03 7.93 3.99
C CYS A 88 6.97 8.19 2.92
N PHE A 89 6.71 9.43 2.52
CA PHE A 89 5.77 9.79 1.46
C PHE A 89 6.49 10.30 0.23
N ARG A 90 5.97 9.97 -0.96
CA ARG A 90 6.39 10.61 -2.22
C ARG A 90 6.20 12.12 -2.09
N GLN A 91 7.14 12.93 -2.54
CA GLN A 91 6.97 14.39 -2.46
C GLN A 91 6.00 14.91 -3.53
N ILE A 92 5.25 15.95 -3.17
CA ILE A 92 4.56 16.78 -4.15
C ILE A 92 5.46 17.95 -4.56
N TYR A 93 5.64 18.12 -5.87
CA TYR A 93 6.45 19.19 -6.43
C TYR A 93 5.61 20.43 -6.71
N ASP A 94 4.48 20.25 -7.40
CA ASP A 94 3.55 21.32 -7.74
C ASP A 94 2.11 20.80 -7.76
N VAL A 95 1.16 21.65 -7.36
CA VAL A 95 -0.24 21.56 -7.77
C VAL A 95 -0.40 22.48 -8.97
N ILE A 96 -0.55 21.90 -10.17
CA ILE A 96 -0.54 22.65 -11.43
C ILE A 96 -1.91 23.27 -11.66
N ASP A 97 -2.96 22.48 -11.47
CA ASP A 97 -4.36 22.92 -11.47
C ASP A 97 -5.21 21.99 -10.58
N ASN A 98 -6.54 22.13 -10.64
CA ASN A 98 -7.47 21.31 -9.86
C ASN A 98 -7.54 19.83 -10.28
N ARG A 99 -6.84 19.43 -11.34
CA ARG A 99 -6.82 18.07 -11.89
C ARG A 99 -5.42 17.49 -11.99
N THR A 100 -4.40 18.32 -11.93
CA THR A 100 -3.06 17.95 -12.33
C THR A 100 -2.07 18.31 -11.23
N ILE A 101 -1.31 17.31 -10.80
CA ILE A 101 -0.21 17.48 -9.85
C ILE A 101 1.09 16.93 -10.43
N ALA A 102 2.20 17.58 -10.08
CA ALA A 102 3.54 17.07 -10.31
C ALA A 102 4.09 16.49 -9.01
N LEU A 103 4.62 15.29 -9.11
CA LEU A 103 5.10 14.48 -7.99
C LEU A 103 6.55 14.06 -8.24
N GLU A 104 7.23 13.70 -7.17
CA GLU A 104 8.55 13.07 -7.23
C GLU A 104 8.53 11.78 -8.05
N TRP A 105 9.49 11.64 -8.95
CA TRP A 105 9.72 10.41 -9.70
C TRP A 105 10.51 9.40 -8.85
N LEU A 106 10.03 8.16 -8.82
CA LEU A 106 10.78 6.99 -8.33
C LEU A 106 10.84 5.95 -9.45
N ASP A 107 11.88 5.13 -9.44
CA ASP A 107 12.27 4.31 -10.60
C ASP A 107 11.31 3.15 -10.86
N THR A 108 10.71 2.59 -9.81
CA THR A 108 9.81 1.42 -9.91
C THR A 108 8.85 1.32 -8.73
N THR A 109 8.01 0.29 -8.71
CA THR A 109 7.14 -0.05 -7.56
C THR A 109 7.50 -1.41 -7.00
N LEU A 110 7.09 -1.71 -5.76
CA LEU A 110 7.28 -3.04 -5.18
C LEU A 110 6.55 -4.13 -5.98
N ALA A 111 5.46 -3.80 -6.67
CA ALA A 111 4.74 -4.75 -7.53
C ALA A 111 5.58 -5.21 -8.73
N ASP A 112 6.47 -4.36 -9.24
CA ASP A 112 7.30 -4.63 -10.41
C ASP A 112 8.61 -5.35 -10.04
N VAL A 113 8.96 -5.39 -8.75
CA VAL A 113 10.17 -6.04 -8.25
C VAL A 113 9.87 -7.49 -7.90
N GLN A 114 10.66 -8.43 -8.43
CA GLN A 114 10.54 -9.84 -8.07
C GLN A 114 11.17 -10.13 -6.70
N TYR A 115 10.44 -10.84 -5.85
CA TYR A 115 10.99 -11.36 -4.59
C TYR A 115 12.05 -12.43 -4.87
N HIS A 116 13.23 -12.27 -4.26
CA HIS A 116 14.32 -13.22 -4.35
C HIS A 116 14.68 -13.71 -2.93
N PRO A 117 14.31 -14.94 -2.56
CA PRO A 117 14.67 -15.47 -1.26
C PRO A 117 16.20 -15.56 -1.14
N ASN A 118 16.73 -15.27 0.04
CA ASN A 118 18.17 -15.33 0.37
C ASN A 118 19.08 -14.26 -0.27
N ALA A 119 18.53 -13.27 -0.95
CA ALA A 119 19.30 -12.11 -1.39
C ALA A 119 19.31 -11.03 -0.29
N ARG A 120 20.49 -10.67 0.22
CA ARG A 120 20.64 -9.60 1.22
C ARG A 120 19.93 -8.30 0.82
N ARG A 121 20.04 -7.91 -0.47
CA ARG A 121 19.37 -6.74 -1.03
C ARG A 121 17.84 -6.80 -0.87
N THR A 122 17.25 -7.99 -0.93
CA THR A 122 15.82 -8.19 -0.71
C THR A 122 15.44 -7.89 0.74
N TYR A 123 16.26 -8.24 1.72
CA TYR A 123 15.98 -7.92 3.12
C TYR A 123 16.14 -6.43 3.41
N SER A 124 17.17 -5.78 2.87
CA SER A 124 17.31 -4.32 2.96
C SER A 124 16.13 -3.59 2.31
N LEU A 125 15.63 -4.09 1.17
CA LEU A 125 14.40 -3.60 0.55
C LEU A 125 13.19 -3.76 1.48
N ILE A 126 12.99 -4.94 2.08
CA ILE A 126 11.88 -5.18 3.01
C ILE A 126 11.94 -4.23 4.21
N VAL A 127 13.13 -4.01 4.78
CA VAL A 127 13.32 -3.02 5.87
C VAL A 127 12.91 -1.63 5.41
N ALA A 128 13.34 -1.19 4.22
CA ALA A 128 12.95 0.11 3.67
C ALA A 128 11.42 0.22 3.49
N VAL A 129 10.79 -0.82 2.94
CA VAL A 129 9.32 -0.89 2.76
C VAL A 129 8.58 -0.83 4.09
N LEU A 130 8.98 -1.63 5.08
CA LEU A 130 8.39 -1.62 6.41
C LEU A 130 8.54 -0.26 7.08
N ARG A 131 9.74 0.35 7.02
CA ARG A 131 9.98 1.69 7.57
C ARG A 131 9.08 2.72 6.91
N ALA A 132 8.97 2.71 5.58
CA ALA A 132 8.09 3.64 4.85
C ALA A 132 6.61 3.43 5.24
N GLY A 133 6.11 2.19 5.16
CA GLY A 133 4.73 1.86 5.48
C GLY A 133 4.35 2.20 6.92
N LEU A 134 5.12 1.73 7.90
CA LEU A 134 4.83 1.95 9.33
C LEU A 134 5.00 3.42 9.73
N THR A 135 6.02 4.11 9.22
CA THR A 135 6.18 5.56 9.50
C THR A 135 5.04 6.37 8.91
N SER A 136 4.54 5.97 7.73
CA SER A 136 3.35 6.60 7.13
C SER A 136 2.12 6.43 8.01
N CYS A 137 1.91 5.23 8.59
CA CYS A 137 0.81 4.95 9.51
C CYS A 137 0.88 5.87 10.74
N ILE A 138 2.07 5.98 11.36
CA ILE A 138 2.30 6.82 12.55
C ILE A 138 1.99 8.29 12.25
N LEU A 139 2.39 8.79 11.08
CA LEU A 139 2.16 10.19 10.73
C LEU A 139 0.69 10.48 10.46
N LEU A 140 -0.02 9.57 9.77
CA LEU A 140 -1.45 9.73 9.50
C LEU A 140 -2.31 9.60 10.76
N GLU A 141 -1.94 8.71 11.68
CA GLU A 141 -2.62 8.54 12.98
C GLU A 141 -2.64 9.84 13.79
N ARG A 142 -1.55 10.63 13.77
CA ARG A 142 -1.49 11.95 14.43
C ARG A 142 -2.54 12.93 13.90
N HIS A 143 -2.98 12.72 12.66
CA HIS A 143 -4.00 13.52 11.98
C HIS A 143 -5.37 12.84 11.97
N LYS A 144 -5.56 11.74 12.71
CA LYS A 144 -6.78 10.92 12.70
C LYS A 144 -7.19 10.48 11.30
N ARG A 145 -6.18 10.05 10.52
CA ARG A 145 -6.33 9.56 9.15
C ARG A 145 -5.79 8.14 9.02
N VAL A 146 -6.32 7.41 8.05
CA VAL A 146 -5.85 6.08 7.64
C VAL A 146 -5.70 6.01 6.13
N ASN A 147 -4.64 5.37 5.65
CA ASN A 147 -4.51 4.98 4.25
C ASN A 147 -5.19 3.63 4.03
N THR A 148 -6.23 3.60 3.21
CA THR A 148 -6.95 2.37 2.89
C THR A 148 -6.47 1.69 1.61
N ASP A 149 -5.30 2.04 1.08
CA ASP A 149 -4.78 1.52 -0.19
C ASP A 149 -3.29 1.18 -0.14
N HIS A 150 -2.84 0.64 1.00
CA HIS A 150 -1.54 -0.03 1.05
C HIS A 150 -1.55 -1.27 0.16
N LYS A 151 -0.74 -1.26 -0.90
CA LYS A 151 -0.50 -2.37 -1.83
C LYS A 151 0.87 -2.23 -2.49
N PRO A 152 1.46 -3.30 -3.03
CA PRO A 152 2.78 -3.25 -3.65
C PRO A 152 2.93 -2.18 -4.75
N ALA A 153 1.87 -1.94 -5.54
CA ALA A 153 1.88 -0.91 -6.58
C ALA A 153 1.95 0.54 -6.04
N ASN A 154 1.61 0.76 -4.78
CA ASN A 154 1.67 2.06 -4.11
C ASN A 154 2.92 2.22 -3.22
N ILE A 155 3.82 1.24 -3.22
CA ILE A 155 5.13 1.35 -2.59
C ILE A 155 6.14 1.63 -3.69
N LEU A 156 6.61 2.87 -3.74
CA LEU A 156 7.50 3.40 -4.76
C LEU A 156 8.96 3.23 -4.34
N LEU A 157 9.83 2.86 -5.27
CA LEU A 157 11.19 2.44 -5.01
C LEU A 157 12.19 3.14 -5.94
N SER A 158 13.34 3.51 -5.39
CA SER A 158 14.52 3.99 -6.13
C SER A 158 15.80 3.45 -5.51
N GLY A 159 16.87 3.38 -6.30
CA GLY A 159 18.19 2.94 -5.81
C GLY A 159 18.25 1.47 -5.40
N ILE A 160 17.37 0.61 -5.94
CA ILE A 160 17.34 -0.82 -5.64
C ILE A 160 18.63 -1.53 -6.07
N ASP A 161 19.20 -1.14 -7.21
CA ASP A 161 20.41 -1.76 -7.77
C ASP A 161 21.70 -1.27 -7.12
N THR A 162 21.67 -0.07 -6.54
CA THR A 162 22.81 0.58 -5.87
C THR A 162 22.93 0.20 -4.39
N GLY A 163 21.94 -0.52 -3.84
CA GLY A 163 21.89 -0.88 -2.42
C GLY A 163 21.44 0.26 -1.49
N HIS A 164 21.26 1.47 -2.01
CA HIS A 164 20.72 2.62 -1.27
C HIS A 164 19.23 2.76 -1.53
N VAL A 165 18.47 1.76 -1.07
CA VAL A 165 17.04 1.67 -1.34
C VAL A 165 16.30 2.83 -0.68
N THR A 166 15.59 3.60 -1.51
CA THR A 166 14.56 4.54 -1.06
C THR A 166 13.21 3.89 -1.29
N ALA A 167 12.42 3.76 -0.23
CA ALA A 167 11.04 3.32 -0.31
C ALA A 167 10.11 4.42 0.20
N LYS A 168 9.02 4.68 -0.53
CA LYS A 168 8.02 5.68 -0.19
C LYS A 168 6.62 5.18 -0.47
N VAL A 169 5.67 5.57 0.37
CA VAL A 169 4.24 5.39 0.13
C VAL A 169 3.80 6.45 -0.87
N GLY A 170 3.25 6.00 -2.00
CA GLY A 170 2.60 6.83 -3.00
C GLY A 170 1.08 6.75 -2.91
N ASP A 171 0.43 7.50 -3.79
CA ASP A 171 -1.03 7.56 -3.99
C ASP A 171 -1.83 7.77 -2.69
N LEU A 172 -1.94 9.03 -2.29
CA LEU A 172 -2.63 9.39 -1.05
C LEU A 172 -4.13 9.68 -1.26
N GLY A 173 -4.66 9.38 -2.46
CA GLY A 173 -6.04 9.65 -2.82
C GLY A 173 -7.06 8.87 -1.98
N LEU A 174 -6.66 7.78 -1.33
CA LEU A 174 -7.49 6.97 -0.42
C LEU A 174 -7.07 7.09 1.06
N VAL A 175 -6.47 8.22 1.43
CA VAL A 175 -6.24 8.59 2.83
C VAL A 175 -7.45 9.34 3.38
N VAL A 176 -8.19 8.73 4.30
CA VAL A 176 -9.48 9.21 4.80
C VAL A 176 -9.49 9.36 6.32
N PRO A 177 -10.47 10.07 6.92
CA PRO A 177 -10.64 10.09 8.37
C PRO A 177 -10.82 8.66 8.92
N VAL A 178 -10.27 8.40 10.10
CA VAL A 178 -10.48 7.14 10.82
C VAL A 178 -11.98 6.87 10.94
N GLY A 179 -12.40 5.63 10.67
CA GLY A 179 -13.79 5.22 10.82
C GLY A 179 -14.73 5.63 9.67
N SER A 180 -14.24 6.33 8.65
CA SER A 180 -15.11 6.86 7.58
C SER A 180 -15.36 5.89 6.42
N LEU A 181 -14.47 4.93 6.18
CA LEU A 181 -14.60 3.97 5.08
C LEU A 181 -14.75 2.53 5.58
N PHE A 182 -15.76 1.85 5.05
CA PHE A 182 -16.09 0.45 5.26
C PHE A 182 -15.80 -0.35 4.00
N ASN A 183 -15.51 -1.65 4.14
CA ASN A 183 -15.17 -2.53 3.00
C ASN A 183 -14.09 -1.94 2.08
N ALA A 184 -13.23 -1.09 2.64
CA ALA A 184 -12.07 -0.50 1.99
C ALA A 184 -10.86 -1.43 2.17
N GLN A 185 -9.70 -1.06 1.64
CA GLN A 185 -8.53 -1.92 1.46
C GLN A 185 -8.68 -2.92 0.30
N PRO A 186 -7.63 -3.08 -0.53
CA PRO A 186 -7.54 -4.17 -1.48
C PRO A 186 -7.76 -5.51 -0.77
N TYR A 187 -8.51 -6.43 -1.38
CA TYR A 187 -8.89 -7.70 -0.75
C TYR A 187 -7.74 -8.47 -0.09
N ALA A 188 -6.55 -8.45 -0.69
CA ALA A 188 -5.40 -9.16 -0.16
C ALA A 188 -4.75 -8.46 1.06
N MET A 189 -4.98 -7.16 1.22
CA MET A 189 -4.45 -6.33 2.32
C MET A 189 -5.52 -5.95 3.35
N ARG A 190 -6.76 -6.39 3.13
CA ARG A 190 -7.89 -6.06 4.00
C ARG A 190 -7.79 -6.79 5.33
N ALA A 191 -7.97 -6.03 6.42
CA ALA A 191 -7.90 -6.57 7.77
C ALA A 191 -9.14 -7.41 8.12
N PRO A 192 -9.02 -8.38 9.05
CA PRO A 192 -10.11 -9.28 9.41
C PRO A 192 -11.36 -8.53 9.89
N GLU A 193 -11.18 -7.51 10.74
CA GLU A 193 -12.26 -6.68 11.25
C GLU A 193 -13.00 -5.91 10.14
N VAL A 194 -12.30 -5.54 9.07
CA VAL A 194 -12.89 -4.82 7.93
C VAL A 194 -13.74 -5.77 7.08
N PHE A 195 -13.35 -7.04 6.94
CA PHE A 195 -14.24 -8.07 6.37
C PHE A 195 -15.48 -8.31 7.22
N LEU A 196 -15.41 -8.08 8.52
CA LEU A 196 -16.53 -8.18 9.46
C LEU A 196 -17.36 -6.90 9.54
N GLY A 197 -17.21 -5.99 8.58
CA GLY A 197 -18.03 -4.78 8.47
C GLY A 197 -17.61 -3.64 9.37
N GLN A 198 -16.43 -3.71 10.02
CA GLN A 198 -15.87 -2.57 10.75
C GLN A 198 -15.20 -1.60 9.76
N ALA A 199 -15.17 -0.32 10.14
CA ALA A 199 -14.46 0.69 9.35
C ALA A 199 -12.94 0.54 9.48
N CYS A 200 -12.20 1.08 8.52
CA CYS A 200 -10.74 1.14 8.60
C CYS A 200 -10.28 2.06 9.73
N THR A 201 -9.37 1.54 10.55
CA THR A 201 -8.77 2.20 11.72
C THR A 201 -7.25 2.05 11.69
N GLU A 202 -6.55 2.65 12.64
CA GLU A 202 -5.11 2.61 12.74
C GLU A 202 -4.55 1.17 12.78
N PRO A 203 -5.10 0.23 13.58
CA PRO A 203 -4.69 -1.17 13.54
C PRO A 203 -4.84 -1.81 12.15
N SER A 204 -5.88 -1.45 11.40
CA SER A 204 -6.12 -2.03 10.06
C SER A 204 -5.00 -1.69 9.07
N GLN A 205 -4.30 -0.57 9.25
CA GLN A 205 -3.14 -0.20 8.43
C GLN A 205 -1.93 -1.10 8.74
N VAL A 206 -1.70 -1.43 10.02
CA VAL A 206 -0.61 -2.34 10.43
C VAL A 206 -0.80 -3.71 9.80
N TRP A 207 -2.03 -4.23 9.79
CA TRP A 207 -2.37 -5.46 9.05
C TRP A 207 -2.08 -5.31 7.56
N ALA A 208 -2.53 -4.23 6.93
CA ALA A 208 -2.31 -4.00 5.50
C ALA A 208 -0.83 -3.94 5.12
N VAL A 209 0.03 -3.37 5.99
CA VAL A 209 1.49 -3.37 5.81
C VAL A 209 2.10 -4.77 5.90
N ALA A 210 1.65 -5.62 6.82
CA ALA A 210 2.10 -7.01 6.86
C ALA A 210 1.61 -7.80 5.65
N ALA A 211 0.32 -7.63 5.30
CA ALA A 211 -0.33 -8.29 4.18
C ALA A 211 0.29 -7.93 2.83
N LEU A 212 0.67 -6.67 2.62
CA LEU A 212 1.32 -6.27 1.37
C LEU A 212 2.65 -6.99 1.16
N LEU A 213 3.44 -7.17 2.21
CA LEU A 213 4.70 -7.90 2.15
C LEU A 213 4.48 -9.39 1.97
N LEU A 214 3.56 -9.99 2.72
CA LEU A 214 3.24 -11.42 2.56
C LEU A 214 2.77 -11.72 1.13
N CYS A 215 1.90 -10.89 0.56
CA CYS A 215 1.43 -11.07 -0.82
C CYS A 215 2.51 -10.85 -1.87
N TRP A 216 3.47 -9.96 -1.61
CA TRP A 216 4.61 -9.76 -2.49
C TRP A 216 5.57 -10.97 -2.45
N ILE A 217 5.85 -11.49 -1.25
CA ILE A 217 6.72 -12.66 -1.04
C ILE A 217 6.07 -13.94 -1.56
N LYS A 218 4.76 -14.10 -1.31
CA LYS A 218 4.00 -15.31 -1.61
C LYS A 218 2.64 -14.97 -2.21
N PRO A 219 2.60 -14.68 -3.52
CA PRO A 219 1.38 -14.29 -4.20
C PRO A 219 0.25 -15.32 -4.06
N GLY A 220 -0.98 -14.82 -3.90
CA GLY A 220 -2.19 -15.63 -3.87
C GLY A 220 -2.54 -16.29 -2.52
N VAL A 221 -1.66 -16.22 -1.52
CA VAL A 221 -1.92 -16.75 -0.17
C VAL A 221 -3.05 -15.99 0.55
N LEU A 222 -3.17 -14.68 0.29
CA LEU A 222 -4.29 -13.84 0.68
C LEU A 222 -5.02 -13.33 -0.56
N GLY A 223 -6.21 -12.74 -0.36
CA GLY A 223 -7.00 -12.13 -1.41
C GLY A 223 -7.72 -13.12 -2.33
N THR A 224 -8.21 -12.61 -3.46
CA THR A 224 -9.21 -13.29 -4.30
C THR A 224 -8.64 -14.31 -5.28
N TRP A 225 -7.33 -14.60 -5.23
CA TRP A 225 -6.71 -15.56 -6.14
C TRP A 225 -7.39 -16.93 -6.03
N LYS A 226 -7.72 -17.53 -7.19
CA LYS A 226 -8.53 -18.77 -7.31
C LYS A 226 -9.97 -18.68 -6.78
N SER A 227 -10.48 -17.50 -6.44
CA SER A 227 -11.89 -17.36 -6.09
C SER A 227 -12.77 -17.77 -7.29
N PRO A 228 -13.69 -18.72 -7.13
CA PRO A 228 -14.45 -19.28 -8.25
C PRO A 228 -15.48 -18.29 -8.82
N HIS A 229 -15.91 -17.30 -8.03
CA HIS A 229 -16.89 -16.32 -8.46
C HIS A 229 -16.68 -14.95 -7.78
N PRO A 230 -16.97 -13.81 -8.44
CA PRO A 230 -16.85 -12.48 -7.84
C PRO A 230 -17.67 -12.28 -6.57
N LEU A 231 -18.88 -12.85 -6.50
CA LEU A 231 -19.75 -12.76 -5.32
C LEU A 231 -19.21 -13.51 -4.09
N LEU A 232 -18.24 -14.41 -4.28
CA LEU A 232 -17.65 -15.20 -3.21
C LEU A 232 -16.33 -14.63 -2.71
N ARG A 233 -15.88 -13.49 -3.26
CA ARG A 233 -14.55 -12.93 -2.99
C ARG A 233 -14.31 -12.64 -1.50
N GLU A 234 -15.29 -12.06 -0.81
CA GLU A 234 -15.17 -11.76 0.62
C GLU A 234 -15.04 -13.04 1.44
N ALA A 235 -16.00 -13.96 1.30
CA ALA A 235 -15.97 -15.25 1.97
C ALA A 235 -14.69 -16.05 1.69
N TRP A 236 -14.20 -16.00 0.44
CA TRP A 236 -12.95 -16.63 0.03
C TRP A 236 -11.74 -16.04 0.75
N CYS A 237 -11.66 -14.71 0.86
CA CYS A 237 -10.58 -14.04 1.57
C CYS A 237 -10.63 -14.36 3.06
N MET A 238 -11.81 -14.32 3.68
CA MET A 238 -12.00 -14.69 5.09
C MET A 238 -11.58 -16.15 5.32
N ALA A 239 -11.98 -17.08 4.46
CA ALA A 239 -11.57 -18.47 4.57
C ALA A 239 -10.04 -18.63 4.51
N LYS A 240 -9.35 -17.92 3.62
CA LYS A 240 -7.87 -17.92 3.56
C LYS A 240 -7.23 -17.39 4.84
N ILE A 241 -7.74 -16.28 5.37
CA ILE A 241 -7.25 -15.74 6.65
C ILE A 241 -7.48 -16.77 7.77
N LYS A 242 -8.64 -17.43 7.83
CA LYS A 242 -8.92 -18.50 8.81
C LYS A 242 -7.98 -19.69 8.68
N ARG A 243 -7.56 -20.05 7.47
CA ARG A 243 -6.57 -21.11 7.23
C ARG A 243 -5.17 -20.72 7.74
N LEU A 244 -4.75 -19.49 7.47
CA LEU A 244 -3.46 -18.96 7.95
C LEU A 244 -3.43 -18.74 9.47
N PHE A 245 -4.55 -18.30 10.03
CA PHE A 245 -4.70 -17.97 11.45
C PHE A 245 -5.89 -18.75 12.03
N PRO A 246 -5.70 -20.05 12.37
CA PRO A 246 -6.77 -20.91 12.85
C PRO A 246 -7.49 -20.40 14.09
N ASP A 247 -6.81 -19.60 14.91
CA ASP A 247 -7.38 -19.02 16.14
C ASP A 247 -8.30 -17.81 15.87
N TRP A 248 -8.28 -17.24 14.65
CA TRP A 248 -9.21 -16.17 14.30
C TRP A 248 -10.64 -16.70 14.31
N ASN A 249 -11.49 -16.15 15.18
CA ASN A 249 -12.89 -16.50 15.21
C ASN A 249 -13.67 -15.74 14.12
N ILE A 250 -14.25 -16.48 13.18
CA ILE A 250 -15.26 -15.92 12.28
C ILE A 250 -16.61 -16.05 13.01
N PRO A 251 -17.34 -14.95 13.23
CA PRO A 251 -18.63 -15.00 13.89
C PRO A 251 -19.64 -15.81 13.08
N THR A 252 -20.61 -16.39 13.77
CA THR A 252 -21.78 -17.03 13.18
C THR A 252 -22.71 -15.99 12.54
N SER A 253 -23.60 -16.43 11.65
CA SER A 253 -24.58 -15.55 11.01
C SER A 253 -25.55 -14.89 12.00
N ASP A 254 -25.74 -15.45 13.19
CA ASP A 254 -26.57 -14.83 14.25
C ASP A 254 -25.86 -13.69 14.98
N GLU A 255 -24.52 -13.64 14.92
CA GLU A 255 -23.70 -12.63 15.58
C GLU A 255 -23.44 -11.39 14.70
N VAL A 256 -23.90 -11.40 13.44
CA VAL A 256 -23.69 -10.29 12.50
C VAL A 256 -25.01 -9.70 11.98
N GLY A 257 -25.06 -8.38 11.82
CA GLY A 257 -26.32 -7.66 11.55
C GLY A 257 -26.77 -7.66 10.09
N SER A 258 -25.86 -7.61 9.11
CA SER A 258 -26.19 -7.47 7.68
C SER A 258 -26.43 -8.81 7.00
N HIS A 259 -27.50 -8.94 6.22
CA HIS A 259 -27.78 -10.13 5.40
C HIS A 259 -26.63 -10.53 4.48
N SER A 260 -25.94 -9.56 3.86
CA SER A 260 -24.78 -9.85 3.00
C SER A 260 -23.61 -10.43 3.81
N LEU A 261 -23.39 -9.89 5.01
CA LEU A 261 -22.35 -10.36 5.91
C LEU A 261 -22.67 -11.75 6.46
N LYS A 262 -23.94 -12.04 6.79
CA LYS A 262 -24.40 -13.38 7.18
C LYS A 262 -24.01 -14.44 6.13
N ALA A 263 -24.37 -14.19 4.87
CA ALA A 263 -24.01 -15.09 3.78
C ALA A 263 -22.49 -15.25 3.61
N ALA A 264 -21.73 -14.16 3.79
CA ALA A 264 -20.28 -14.19 3.69
C ALA A 264 -19.62 -15.01 4.81
N VAL A 265 -20.06 -14.86 6.08
CA VAL A 265 -19.48 -15.59 7.22
C VAL A 265 -19.83 -17.08 7.20
N ASP A 266 -21.04 -17.43 6.80
CA ASP A 266 -21.46 -18.83 6.62
C ASP A 266 -20.63 -19.50 5.51
N SER A 267 -20.50 -18.81 4.37
CA SER A 267 -19.69 -19.29 3.24
C SER A 267 -18.22 -19.42 3.62
N ALA A 268 -17.64 -18.45 4.32
CA ALA A 268 -16.25 -18.48 4.77
C ALA A 268 -15.97 -19.67 5.70
N SER A 269 -16.90 -19.91 6.63
CA SER A 269 -16.83 -21.02 7.58
C SER A 269 -16.86 -22.36 6.85
N TYR A 270 -17.78 -22.52 5.88
CA TYR A 270 -17.85 -23.72 5.03
C TYR A 270 -16.56 -23.90 4.19
N PHE A 271 -16.13 -22.85 3.49
CA PHE A 271 -14.95 -22.88 2.61
C PHE A 271 -13.67 -23.24 3.36
N SER A 272 -13.48 -22.70 4.56
CA SER A 272 -12.30 -22.98 5.39
C SER A 272 -12.18 -24.44 5.83
N LYS A 273 -13.30 -25.18 5.84
CA LYS A 273 -13.36 -26.58 6.26
C LYS A 273 -13.38 -27.52 5.07
N GLU A 274 -14.18 -27.26 4.05
CA GLU A 274 -14.53 -28.27 3.04
C GLU A 274 -13.77 -28.16 1.71
N LEU A 275 -13.25 -26.98 1.35
CA LEU A 275 -12.65 -26.79 0.02
C LEU A 275 -11.18 -27.20 -0.02
N ILE A 276 -10.87 -28.17 -0.88
CA ILE A 276 -9.52 -28.73 -1.08
C ILE A 276 -8.49 -27.62 -1.41
N ASP A 277 -8.84 -26.67 -2.30
CA ASP A 277 -7.95 -25.58 -2.68
C ASP A 277 -7.54 -24.68 -1.51
N LEU A 278 -8.42 -24.53 -0.51
CA LEU A 278 -8.15 -23.75 0.69
C LEU A 278 -7.51 -24.59 1.79
N ARG A 279 -7.75 -25.90 1.82
CA ARG A 279 -7.04 -26.84 2.70
C ARG A 279 -5.53 -26.88 2.38
N ALA A 280 -5.15 -26.60 1.13
CA ALA A 280 -3.75 -26.49 0.72
C ALA A 280 -3.00 -25.30 1.38
N ILE A 281 -3.72 -24.32 1.93
CA ILE A 281 -3.12 -23.26 2.75
C ILE A 281 -2.95 -23.80 4.17
N SER A 282 -1.70 -23.83 4.62
CA SER A 282 -1.32 -24.21 5.97
C SER A 282 -1.39 -23.01 6.94
N PRO A 283 -1.36 -23.25 8.26
CA PRO A 283 -1.17 -22.19 9.25
C PRO A 283 0.08 -21.36 8.95
N PHE A 284 0.06 -20.07 9.31
CA PHE A 284 1.06 -19.08 8.91
C PHE A 284 2.51 -19.53 9.15
N GLY A 285 2.78 -20.19 10.28
CA GLY A 285 4.13 -20.68 10.61
C GLY A 285 4.67 -21.70 9.60
N GLU A 286 3.85 -22.65 9.19
CA GLU A 286 4.19 -23.67 8.19
C GLU A 286 4.22 -23.07 6.78
N GLU A 287 3.21 -22.25 6.45
CA GLU A 287 3.05 -21.65 5.12
C GLU A 287 4.22 -20.72 4.72
N THR A 288 4.92 -20.18 5.72
CA THR A 288 6.08 -19.30 5.55
C THR A 288 7.41 -19.98 5.86
N GLN A 289 7.42 -21.26 6.23
CA GLN A 289 8.64 -22.02 6.47
C GLN A 289 9.40 -22.23 5.15
N GLY A 290 10.71 -21.92 5.15
CA GLY A 290 11.56 -22.01 3.95
C GLY A 290 11.31 -20.93 2.88
N VAL A 291 10.25 -20.12 3.01
CA VAL A 291 9.93 -19.01 2.07
C VAL A 291 10.65 -17.73 2.49
N MET A 292 10.79 -17.49 3.78
CA MET A 292 11.40 -16.30 4.37
C MET A 292 12.20 -16.65 5.64
N PRO A 293 13.17 -15.80 6.05
CA PRO A 293 13.93 -16.03 7.27
C PRO A 293 13.04 -15.95 8.52
N ARG A 294 13.52 -16.56 9.60
CA ARG A 294 12.76 -16.64 10.85
C ARG A 294 12.43 -15.26 11.40
N GLU A 295 13.38 -14.34 11.36
CA GLU A 295 13.27 -12.98 11.88
C GLU A 295 12.15 -12.21 11.18
N LEU A 296 12.05 -12.33 9.84
CA LEU A 296 10.95 -11.73 9.09
C LEU A 296 9.61 -12.38 9.42
N ARG A 297 9.58 -13.71 9.53
CA ARG A 297 8.36 -14.44 9.89
C ARG A 297 7.86 -14.06 11.28
N ASP A 298 8.75 -13.95 12.25
CA ASP A 298 8.41 -13.59 13.63
C ASP A 298 7.92 -12.12 13.70
N LEU A 299 8.55 -11.21 12.95
CA LEU A 299 8.07 -9.84 12.78
C LEU A 299 6.69 -9.76 12.10
N LEU A 300 6.46 -10.47 11.00
CA LEU A 300 5.15 -10.47 10.35
C LEU A 300 4.08 -11.09 11.27
N ARG A 301 4.43 -12.13 12.05
CA ARG A 301 3.52 -12.73 13.02
C ARG A 301 3.06 -11.73 14.08
N SER A 302 3.95 -10.86 14.58
CA SER A 302 3.57 -9.85 15.58
C SER A 302 2.62 -8.78 15.02
N MET A 303 2.62 -8.57 13.70
CA MET A 303 1.72 -7.64 13.02
C MET A 303 0.39 -8.29 12.62
N PHE A 304 0.38 -9.58 12.26
CA PHE A 304 -0.80 -10.35 11.88
C PHE A 304 -1.63 -10.83 13.08
N VAL A 305 -2.01 -9.89 13.95
CA VAL A 305 -2.94 -10.15 15.06
C VAL A 305 -4.36 -9.88 14.57
N ALA A 306 -5.20 -10.92 14.58
CA ALA A 306 -6.55 -10.83 14.03
C ALA A 306 -7.48 -9.91 14.86
N ASN A 307 -7.33 -9.91 16.19
CA ASN A 307 -8.01 -8.96 17.05
C ASN A 307 -7.37 -7.57 16.93
N PRO A 308 -8.07 -6.54 16.41
CA PRO A 308 -7.50 -5.21 16.24
C PRO A 308 -7.12 -4.52 17.57
N VAL A 309 -7.72 -4.92 18.69
CA VAL A 309 -7.40 -4.36 20.03
C VAL A 309 -6.05 -4.84 20.54
N GLU A 310 -5.68 -6.08 20.21
CA GLU A 310 -4.40 -6.69 20.61
C GLU A 310 -3.29 -6.41 19.59
N ARG A 311 -3.64 -5.93 18.40
CA ARG A 311 -2.67 -5.64 17.33
C ARG A 311 -1.78 -4.48 17.74
N PRO A 312 -0.45 -4.60 17.62
CA PRO A 312 0.46 -3.52 18.00
C PRO A 312 0.25 -2.30 17.11
N SER A 313 0.51 -1.11 17.68
CA SER A 313 0.59 0.12 16.90
C SER A 313 1.81 0.10 15.98
N ALA A 314 1.77 0.87 14.90
CA ALA A 314 2.90 0.97 13.97
C ALA A 314 4.20 1.44 14.65
N SER A 315 4.09 2.33 15.64
CA SER A 315 5.24 2.74 16.46
C SER A 315 5.78 1.62 17.34
N ALA A 316 4.91 0.79 17.91
CA ALA A 316 5.33 -0.35 18.72
C ALA A 316 6.07 -1.39 17.86
N VAL A 317 5.58 -1.65 16.63
CA VAL A 317 6.25 -2.55 15.69
C VAL A 317 7.66 -2.04 15.35
N LEU A 318 7.82 -0.77 14.98
CA LEU A 318 9.14 -0.20 14.66
C LEU A 318 10.11 -0.22 15.86
N ALA A 319 9.59 -0.17 17.09
CA ALA A 319 10.40 -0.20 18.30
C ALA A 319 10.72 -1.62 18.80
N SER A 320 10.03 -2.64 18.26
CA SER A 320 10.06 -4.03 18.73
C SER A 320 11.41 -4.73 18.55
N GLU A 321 11.62 -5.79 19.34
CA GLU A 321 12.82 -6.63 19.22
C GLU A 321 12.83 -7.39 17.89
N GLU A 322 11.67 -7.83 17.41
CA GLU A 322 11.49 -8.53 16.14
C GLU A 322 11.91 -7.66 14.96
N PHE A 323 11.51 -6.37 14.97
CA PHE A 323 11.92 -5.44 13.92
C PHE A 323 13.43 -5.22 13.93
N ARG A 324 14.03 -5.01 15.11
CA ARG A 324 15.49 -4.85 15.25
C ARG A 324 16.26 -6.11 14.86
N ALA A 325 15.72 -7.29 15.18
CA ALA A 325 16.34 -8.56 14.81
C ALA A 325 16.36 -8.73 13.28
N PHE A 326 15.24 -8.47 12.60
CA PHE A 326 15.20 -8.51 11.15
C PHE A 326 16.09 -7.44 10.50
N GLU A 327 16.15 -6.24 11.07
CA GLU A 327 17.04 -5.19 10.56
C GLU A 327 18.52 -5.59 10.66
N ARG A 328 18.95 -6.22 11.76
CA ARG A 328 20.32 -6.74 11.87
C ARG A 328 20.61 -7.78 10.78
N LEU A 329 19.69 -8.70 10.53
CA LEU A 329 19.82 -9.69 9.45
C LEU A 329 19.96 -9.03 8.07
N ALA A 330 19.30 -7.90 7.83
CA ALA A 330 19.42 -7.15 6.58
C ALA A 330 20.77 -6.40 6.44
N CYS A 331 21.44 -6.14 7.57
CA CYS A 331 22.72 -5.43 7.65
C CYS A 331 23.94 -6.35 7.70
N GLU A 332 23.81 -7.63 8.04
CA GLU A 332 24.85 -8.65 8.01
C GLU A 332 25.09 -9.17 6.58
#